data_AF-A0A6B3EGS8-F1
#
_entry.id   AF-A0A6B3EGS8-F1
#
_cell.length_a   1.000
_cell.length_b   1.000
_cell.length_c   1.000
_cell.angle_alpha   90.00
_cell.angle_beta   90.00
_cell.angle_gamma   90.00
#
_symmetry.space_group_name_H-M   'P 1'
#
loop_
_entity.id
_entity.type
_entity.pdbx_description
1 polymer ?
#
loop_
_entity_poly.entity_id
_entity_poly.type
_entity_poly.pdbx_seq_one_letter_code
_entity_poly.pdbx_strand_id
1 'polypeptide(L)' 'NPVFEALRDGVPATALYVQQFIDNDERVRDALKLAADRGGIHLMEAPRPELDRMTNGLNHQGLVLQVPPYEYAHPEDL' A
#
# COMPACT_ATOMS: atom_id res chain seq x y z
N ASN A 1 3.86 -8.09 7.37
CA ASN A 1 4.00 -6.77 6.76
C ASN A 1 2.61 -6.17 6.72
N PRO A 2 2.36 -5.01 7.36
CA PRO A 2 1.01 -4.44 7.46
C PRO A 2 0.34 -4.17 6.10
N VAL A 3 1.11 -3.88 5.04
CA VAL A 3 0.57 -3.63 3.70
C VAL A 3 0.00 -4.92 3.08
N PHE A 4 0.70 -6.04 3.22
CA PHE A 4 0.23 -7.32 2.73
C PHE A 4 -1.08 -7.75 3.41
N GLU A 5 -1.15 -7.64 4.74
CA GLU A 5 -2.36 -7.97 5.49
C GLU A 5 -3.53 -7.07 5.07
N ALA A 6 -3.31 -5.75 4.91
CA ALA A 6 -4.34 -4.81 4.47
C ALA A 6 -4.88 -5.15 3.06
N LEU A 7 -4.00 -5.53 2.13
CA LEU A 7 -4.41 -5.97 0.79
C LEU A 7 -5.25 -7.25 0.86
N ARG A 8 -4.83 -8.24 1.67
CA ARG A 8 -5.55 -9.50 1.86
C ARG A 8 -6.92 -9.29 2.48
N ASP A 9 -7.03 -8.38 3.44
CA ASP A 9 -8.27 -8.09 4.16
C ASP A 9 -9.20 -7.13 3.37
N GLY A 10 -8.83 -6.75 2.14
CA GLY A 10 -9.69 -5.99 1.24
C GLY A 10 -9.76 -4.50 1.53
N VAL A 11 -8.81 -3.94 2.30
CA VAL A 11 -8.76 -2.50 2.60
C VAL A 11 -8.76 -1.70 1.28
N PRO A 12 -9.65 -0.70 1.11
CA PRO A 12 -9.66 0.12 -0.10
C PRO A 12 -8.29 0.76 -0.34
N ALA A 13 -7.79 0.66 -1.56
CA ALA A 13 -6.49 1.21 -1.93
C ALA A 13 -6.55 1.80 -3.33
N THR A 14 -5.80 2.88 -3.55
CA THR A 14 -5.70 3.57 -4.84
C THR A 14 -4.35 3.31 -5.52
N ALA A 15 -3.29 3.09 -4.74
CA ALA A 15 -1.96 2.79 -5.23
C ALA A 15 -1.15 1.93 -4.23
N LEU A 16 -0.26 1.10 -4.78
CA LEU A 16 0.77 0.36 -4.05
C LEU A 16 2.14 0.84 -4.54
N TYR A 17 2.92 1.40 -3.62
CA TYR A 17 4.29 1.84 -3.88
C TYR A 17 5.27 0.77 -3.43
N VAL A 18 6.21 0.41 -4.31
CA VAL A 18 7.23 -0.62 -4.08
C VAL A 18 8.62 0.02 -4.14
N GLN A 19 9.47 -0.32 -3.17
CA GLN A 19 10.82 0.20 -3.13
C GLN A 19 11.63 -0.31 -4.32
N GLN A 20 12.31 0.61 -5.01
CA GLN A 20 13.27 0.27 -6.06
C GLN A 20 14.41 -0.60 -5.52
N PHE A 21 14.87 -1.52 -6.36
CA PHE A 21 15.97 -2.45 -6.06
C PHE A 21 15.79 -3.24 -4.77
N ILE A 22 14.55 -3.43 -4.31
CA ILE A 22 14.31 -4.31 -3.18
C ILE A 22 14.64 -5.74 -3.60
N ASP A 23 15.41 -6.44 -2.76
CA ASP A 23 15.59 -7.87 -2.93
C ASP A 23 14.23 -8.54 -3.00
N ASN A 24 14.14 -9.56 -3.84
CA ASN A 24 12.90 -10.22 -4.25
C ASN A 24 12.29 -11.04 -3.09
N ASP A 25 11.90 -10.37 -2.00
CA ASP A 25 11.23 -10.92 -0.83
C ASP A 25 9.88 -11.48 -1.30
N GLU A 26 9.60 -12.72 -0.90
CA GLU A 26 8.37 -13.45 -1.23
C GLU A 26 7.12 -12.60 -0.93
N ARG A 27 7.15 -11.84 0.17
CA ARG A 27 6.02 -11.00 0.60
C ARG A 27 5.78 -9.80 -0.31
N VAL A 28 6.83 -9.26 -0.95
CA VAL A 28 6.69 -8.19 -1.96
C VAL A 28 6.01 -8.74 -3.21
N ARG A 29 6.40 -9.93 -3.65
CA ARG A 29 5.78 -10.61 -4.79
C ARG A 29 4.32 -10.92 -4.53
N ASP A 30 3.98 -11.41 -3.35
CA ASP A 30 2.59 -11.72 -2.99
C ASP A 30 1.74 -10.45 -2.90
N ALA A 31 2.26 -9.36 -2.33
CA ALA A 31 1.57 -8.07 -2.31
C ALA A 31 1.31 -7.51 -3.72
N LEU A 32 2.31 -7.58 -4.60
CA LEU A 32 2.18 -7.20 -6.01
C LEU A 32 1.10 -8.03 -6.71
N LYS A 33 1.09 -9.34 -6.49
CA LYS A 33 0.08 -10.24 -7.06
C LYS A 33 -1.32 -9.89 -6.57
N LEU A 34 -1.51 -9.69 -5.26
CA LEU A 34 -2.81 -9.30 -4.69
C LEU A 34 -3.31 -7.96 -5.26
N ALA A 35 -2.42 -6.97 -5.39
CA ALA A 35 -2.78 -5.66 -5.93
C ALA A 35 -3.14 -5.74 -7.43
N ALA A 36 -2.42 -6.56 -8.21
CA ALA A 36 -2.72 -6.80 -9.62
C ALA A 36 -4.05 -7.57 -9.80
N ASP A 37 -4.27 -8.63 -9.02
CA ASP A 37 -5.47 -9.47 -9.09
C ASP A 37 -6.75 -8.68 -8.75
N ARG A 38 -6.66 -7.71 -7.82
CA ARG A 38 -7.80 -6.88 -7.42
C ARG A 38 -8.25 -5.91 -8.52
N GLY A 39 -7.32 -5.43 -9.34
CA GLY A 39 -7.56 -4.38 -10.32
C GLY A 39 -7.84 -3.01 -9.67
N GLY A 40 -7.53 -1.93 -10.40
CA GLY A 40 -7.77 -0.55 -9.94
C GLY A 40 -6.77 0.00 -8.90
N ILE A 41 -5.81 -0.80 -8.46
CA ILE A 41 -4.67 -0.33 -7.66
C ILE A 41 -3.49 -0.02 -8.60
N HIS A 42 -3.03 1.22 -8.60
CA HIS A 42 -1.86 1.62 -9.40
C HIS A 42 -0.57 1.09 -8.76
N LEU A 43 0.26 0.41 -9.53
CA LEU A 43 1.57 -0.08 -9.08
C LEU A 43 2.64 0.97 -9.41
N MET A 44 3.34 1.47 -8.40
CA MET A 44 4.34 2.52 -8.54
C MET A 44 5.67 2.08 -7.92
N GLU A 45 6.78 2.32 -8.60
CA GLU A 45 8.11 2.15 -8.00
C GLU A 45 8.63 3.47 -7.45
N ALA A 46 9.23 3.44 -6.26
CA ALA A 46 9.78 4.63 -5.62
C ALA A 46 11.11 4.33 -4.90
N PRO A 47 12.06 5.29 -4.86
CA PRO A 47 13.29 5.12 -4.09
C PRO A 47 12.97 5.17 -2.59
N ARG A 48 13.79 4.51 -1.77
CA ARG A 48 13.59 4.45 -0.31
C ARG A 48 13.32 5.82 0.36
N PRO A 49 14.05 6.91 0.06
CA PRO A 49 13.79 8.21 0.69
C PRO A 49 12.40 8.77 0.40
N GLU A 50 11.77 8.40 -0.72
CA GLU A 50 10.39 8.79 -1.00
C GLU A 50 9.41 8.02 -0.11
N LEU A 51 9.60 6.71 0.05
CA LEU A 51 8.77 5.90 0.95
C LEU A 51 8.88 6.39 2.40
N ASP A 52 10.09 6.69 2.86
CA ASP A 52 10.31 7.27 4.19
C ASP A 52 9.55 8.61 4.35
N ARG A 53 9.51 9.47 3.31
CA ARG A 53 8.71 10.71 3.34
C ARG A 53 7.21 10.42 3.42
N MET A 54 6.71 9.50 2.59
CA MET A 54 5.29 9.14 2.55
C MET A 54 4.78 8.59 3.89
N THR A 55 5.63 7.89 4.63
CA THR A 55 5.26 7.27 5.92
C THR A 55 5.70 8.08 7.13
N ASN A 56 6.20 9.30 6.96
CA ASN A 56 6.80 10.10 8.04
C ASN A 56 7.89 9.33 8.82
N GLY A 57 8.69 8.54 8.12
CA GLY A 57 9.79 7.74 8.66
C GLY A 57 9.38 6.44 9.34
N LEU A 58 8.11 6.03 9.28
CA LEU A 58 7.68 4.74 9.80
C LEU A 58 8.27 3.59 8.96
N ASN A 59 8.56 2.47 9.61
CA ASN A 59 9.14 1.28 8.98
C ASN A 59 8.16 0.65 7.96
N HIS A 60 8.34 1.00 6.70
CA HIS A 60 7.51 0.58 5.57
C HIS A 60 7.92 -0.79 4.99
N GLN A 61 9.07 -1.36 5.37
CA GLN A 61 9.54 -2.66 4.87
C GLN A 61 9.52 -2.78 3.32
N GLY A 62 9.77 -1.65 2.65
CA GLY A 62 9.78 -1.55 1.19
C GLY A 62 8.42 -1.47 0.49
N LEU A 63 7.31 -1.41 1.21
CA LEU A 63 5.97 -1.27 0.65
C LEU A 63 5.20 -0.14 1.33
N VAL A 64 4.46 0.65 0.54
CA VAL A 64 3.52 1.64 1.05
C VAL A 64 2.20 1.50 0.31
N LEU A 65 1.10 1.38 1.07
CA LEU A 65 -0.25 1.31 0.51
C LEU A 65 -0.92 2.68 0.66
N GLN A 66 -1.33 3.27 -0.45
CA GLN A 66 -2.14 4.48 -0.43
C GLN A 66 -3.61 4.11 -0.36
N VAL A 67 -4.27 4.54 0.72
CA VAL A 67 -5.71 4.36 0.93
C VAL A 67 -6.43 5.66 0.57
N PRO A 68 -7.67 5.60 0.03
CA PRO A 68 -8.47 6.79 -0.18
C PRO A 68 -8.76 7.48 1.17
N PRO A 69 -9.05 8.80 1.18
CA PRO A 69 -9.51 9.48 2.38
C PRO A 69 -10.73 8.76 2.95
N TYR A 70 -10.75 8.56 4.26
CA TYR A 70 -11.94 8.03 4.92
C TYR A 70 -13.02 9.11 4.93
N GLU A 71 -14.09 8.91 4.18
CA GLU A 71 -15.30 9.71 4.36
C GLU A 71 -15.94 9.27 5.68
N TYR A 72 -15.82 10.12 6.70
CA TYR A 72 -16.62 9.95 7.90
C TYR A 72 -18.09 10.15 7.51
N ALA A 73 -18.93 9.16 7.79
CA ALA A 73 -20.37 9.40 7.80
C ALA A 73 -20.65 10.53 8.79
N HIS A 74 -21.29 11.59 8.31
CA HIS A 74 -21.74 12.64 9.22
C HIS A 74 -22.83 12.04 10.12
N PRO A 75 -22.90 12.43 11.41
CA PRO A 75 -23.88 11.89 12.37
C PRO A 75 -25.35 12.05 11.94
N GLU A 76 -25.62 12.82 10.89
CA GLU A 76 -26.94 13.12 10.35
C GLU A 76 -27.48 12.04 9.40
N ASP A 77 -26.66 11.04 9.03
CA ASP A 77 -27.03 9.93 8.13
C ASP A 77 -27.39 8.61 8.87
N LEU A 78 -27.65 8.65 10.19
CA LEU A 78 -27.92 7.47 11.05
C LEU A 78 -29.35 7.42 11.60
#